data_AF-A0A9D6JIV4-F1
#
_entry.id   AF-A0A9D6JIV4-F1
#
_cell.length_a   1.000
_cell.length_b   1.000
_cell.length_c   1.000
_cell.angle_alpha   90.00
_cell.angle_beta   90.00
_cell.angle_gamma   90.00
#
_symmetry.space_group_name_H-M   'P 1'
#
loop_
_entity.id
_entity.type
_entity.pdbx_description
1 polymer ?
#
loop_
_entity_poly.entity_id
_entity_poly.type
_entity_poly.pdbx_seq_one_letter_code
_entity_poly.pdbx_strand_id
1 'polypeptide(L)'
;MRKLTLSLAVMAALLPSHVLPLGLGEIELNSALNQELDAEIKVLSAAPEDAEQLIVKLASREAFARAGIDRPFSLQDLKFKTILKG
;
A
#
# COMPACT_ATOMS: atom_id res chain seq x y z
N MET A 1 -36.14 18.06 -20.68
CA MET A 1 -35.28 16.87 -20.83
C MET A 1 -33.79 17.13 -20.58
N ARG A 2 -33.11 18.05 -21.30
CA ARG A 2 -31.63 18.29 -21.17
C ARG A 2 -31.13 18.73 -19.78
N LYS A 3 -31.96 19.45 -19.01
CA LYS A 3 -31.61 19.88 -17.63
C LYS A 3 -31.61 18.71 -16.64
N LEU A 4 -32.48 17.72 -16.85
CA LEU A 4 -32.63 16.55 -15.98
C LEU A 4 -31.45 15.59 -16.14
N THR A 5 -30.99 15.40 -17.38
CA THR A 5 -29.80 14.59 -17.69
C THR A 5 -28.53 15.21 -17.10
N LEU A 6 -28.45 16.54 -17.07
CA LEU A 6 -27.31 17.26 -16.47
C LEU A 6 -27.29 17.13 -14.95
N SER A 7 -28.44 17.31 -14.29
CA SER A 7 -28.54 17.12 -12.82
C SER A 7 -28.22 15.69 -12.39
N LEU A 8 -28.63 14.69 -13.19
CA LEU A 8 -28.33 13.28 -12.91
C LEU A 8 -26.83 12.95 -13.08
N ALA A 9 -26.19 13.51 -14.11
CA ALA A 9 -24.75 13.34 -14.33
C ALA A 9 -23.91 13.98 -13.22
N VAL A 10 -24.30 15.17 -12.75
CA VAL A 10 -23.64 15.82 -11.59
C VAL A 10 -23.79 14.97 -10.33
N MET A 11 -24.96 14.38 -10.11
CA MET A 11 -25.21 13.52 -8.95
C MET A 11 -24.40 12.22 -8.98
N ALA A 12 -24.20 11.64 -10.16
CA ALA A 12 -23.32 10.48 -10.35
C ALA A 12 -21.84 10.81 -10.15
N ALA A 13 -21.39 12.01 -10.57
CA ALA A 13 -20.02 12.47 -10.36
C ALA A 13 -19.69 12.78 -8.88
N LEU A 14 -20.72 13.03 -8.07
CA LEU A 14 -20.57 13.24 -6.62
C LEU A 14 -20.54 11.93 -5.81
N LEU A 15 -20.75 10.77 -6.43
CA LEU A 15 -20.64 9.51 -5.73
C LEU A 15 -19.18 9.34 -5.27
N PRO A 16 -18.94 9.14 -3.96
CA PRO A 16 -17.58 8.94 -3.47
C PRO A 16 -16.99 7.70 -4.14
N SER A 17 -15.81 7.85 -4.73
CA SER A 17 -14.99 6.71 -5.12
C SER A 17 -14.63 5.96 -3.85
N HIS A 18 -15.10 4.73 -3.74
CA HIS A 18 -14.73 3.82 -2.66
C HIS A 18 -13.25 3.50 -2.83
N VAL A 19 -12.41 4.19 -2.05
CA VAL A 19 -11.02 3.81 -1.85
C VAL A 19 -11.01 2.94 -0.60
N LEU A 20 -10.48 1.73 -0.71
CA LEU A 20 -10.20 0.86 0.43
C LEU A 20 -8.73 1.09 0.81
N PRO A 21 -8.40 2.09 1.65
CA PRO A 21 -7.02 2.29 2.06
C PRO A 21 -6.59 1.12 2.94
N LEU A 22 -5.44 0.53 2.61
CA LEU A 22 -4.74 -0.33 3.54
C LEU A 22 -4.03 0.56 4.54
N GLY A 23 -4.53 0.61 5.79
CA GLY A 23 -3.82 1.24 6.89
C GLY A 23 -2.53 0.46 7.17
N LEU A 24 -1.38 1.13 7.13
CA LEU A 24 -0.09 0.55 7.50
C LEU A 24 0.37 1.16 8.83
N GLY A 25 0.84 0.30 9.74
CA GLY A 25 1.45 0.70 11.00
C GLY A 25 2.93 1.05 10.83
N GLU A 26 3.62 1.16 11.96
CA GLU A 26 5.06 1.42 12.00
C GLU A 26 5.86 0.19 11.57
N ILE A 27 7.12 0.43 11.19
CA ILE A 27 8.10 -0.62 10.95
C ILE A 27 8.71 -1.06 12.28
N GLU A 28 8.64 -2.35 12.57
CA GLU A 28 9.25 -2.96 13.74
C GLU A 28 10.48 -3.76 13.30
N LEU A 29 11.64 -3.50 13.91
CA LEU A 29 12.90 -4.13 13.55
C LEU A 29 13.21 -5.26 14.53
N ASN A 30 13.32 -6.49 14.02
CA ASN A 30 13.67 -7.67 14.81
C ASN A 30 15.17 -8.01 14.74
N SER A 31 15.91 -7.31 13.88
CA SER A 31 17.34 -7.52 13.60
C SER A 31 18.22 -6.46 14.28
N ALA A 32 19.43 -6.85 14.68
CA ALA A 32 20.42 -5.92 15.22
C ALA A 32 21.28 -5.29 14.11
N LEU A 33 22.11 -4.31 14.49
CA LEU A 33 23.06 -3.68 13.57
C LEU A 33 24.04 -4.72 13.00
N ASN A 34 24.32 -4.65 11.69
CA ASN A 34 25.14 -5.60 10.94
C ASN A 34 24.58 -7.03 10.83
N GLN A 35 23.27 -7.21 10.96
CA GLN A 35 22.59 -8.47 10.64
C GLN A 35 21.76 -8.35 9.36
N GLU A 36 21.32 -9.49 8.84
CA GLU A 36 20.31 -9.51 7.77
C GLU A 36 19.05 -8.79 8.26
N LEU A 37 18.46 -7.96 7.39
CA LEU A 37 17.29 -7.16 7.75
C LEU A 37 16.09 -8.07 8.01
N ASP A 38 15.64 -8.08 9.26
CA ASP A 38 14.37 -8.65 9.69
C ASP A 38 13.51 -7.50 10.24
N ALA A 39 12.40 -7.23 9.56
CA ALA A 39 11.47 -6.17 9.89
C ALA A 39 10.02 -6.56 9.54
N GLU A 40 9.08 -6.12 10.38
CA GLU A 40 7.63 -6.31 10.18
C GLU A 40 6.92 -4.96 10.03
N ILE A 41 5.90 -4.91 9.18
CA ILE A 41 4.98 -3.77 9.07
C ILE A 41 3.57 -4.29 9.29
N LYS A 42 2.89 -3.79 10.33
CA LYS A 42 1.54 -4.21 10.65
C LYS A 42 0.53 -3.62 9.65
N VAL A 43 -0.37 -4.44 9.14
CA VAL A 43 -1.52 -3.96 8.34
C VAL A 43 -2.71 -3.78 9.29
N LEU A 44 -3.18 -2.54 9.45
CA LEU A 44 -4.16 -2.14 10.46
C LEU A 44 -5.61 -2.31 10.02
N SER A 45 -5.89 -2.25 8.72
CA SER A 45 -7.27 -2.18 8.18
C SER A 45 -7.59 -3.29 7.18
N ALA A 46 -6.80 -4.37 7.16
CA ALA A 46 -7.09 -5.53 6.32
C ALA A 46 -8.07 -6.46 7.04
N ALA A 47 -9.14 -6.87 6.34
CA ALA A 47 -9.91 -8.03 6.76
C ALA A 47 -9.05 -9.29 6.60
N PRO A 48 -9.32 -10.39 7.33
CA PRO A 48 -8.55 -11.63 7.23
C PRO A 48 -8.49 -12.17 5.79
N GLU A 49 -9.59 -12.01 5.03
CA GLU A 49 -9.71 -12.36 3.61
C GLU A 49 -8.83 -11.51 2.67
N ASP A 50 -8.40 -10.31 3.08
CA ASP A 50 -7.54 -9.43 2.27
C ASP A 50 -6.07 -9.89 2.31
N ALA A 51 -5.66 -10.62 3.34
CA ALA A 51 -4.27 -11.02 3.53
C ALA A 51 -3.77 -11.94 2.41
N GLU A 52 -4.65 -12.78 1.87
CA GLU A 52 -4.34 -13.66 0.73
C GLU A 52 -4.25 -12.90 -0.59
N GLN A 53 -4.88 -11.72 -0.68
CA GLN A 53 -4.90 -10.88 -1.88
C GLN A 53 -3.82 -9.78 -1.86
N LEU A 54 -3.11 -9.64 -0.74
CA LEU A 54 -2.16 -8.56 -0.53
C LEU A 54 -0.85 -8.81 -1.32
N ILE A 55 -0.57 -7.92 -2.27
CA ILE A 55 0.66 -7.97 -3.06
C ILE A 55 1.69 -7.00 -2.45
N VAL A 56 2.78 -7.54 -1.93
CA VAL A 56 3.91 -6.75 -1.41
C VAL A 56 5.07 -6.82 -2.39
N LYS A 57 5.59 -5.66 -2.78
CA LYS A 57 6.77 -5.55 -3.62
C LYS A 57 7.49 -4.23 -3.40
N LEU A 58 8.78 -4.22 -3.70
CA LEU A 58 9.54 -2.97 -3.79
C LEU A 58 8.91 -2.05 -4.83
N ALA A 59 8.77 -0.76 -4.48
CA ALA A 59 8.21 0.23 -5.37
C ALA A 59 9.05 0.40 -6.66
N SER A 60 8.38 0.82 -7.74
CA SER A 60 9.05 1.02 -9.03
C SER A 60 10.00 2.22 -9.00
N ARG A 61 10.92 2.29 -9.97
CA ARG A 61 11.87 3.42 -10.06
C ARG A 61 11.14 4.76 -10.19
N GLU A 62 10.04 4.79 -10.92
CA GLU A 62 9.20 5.98 -11.11
C GLU A 62 8.57 6.43 -9.77
N ALA A 63 8.15 5.47 -8.93
CA ALA A 63 7.60 5.79 -7.61
C ALA A 63 8.65 6.42 -6.68
N PHE A 64 9.89 5.89 -6.67
CA PHE A 64 11.02 6.48 -5.94
C PHE A 64 11.33 7.90 -6.45
N ALA A 65 11.39 8.09 -7.77
CA ALA A 65 11.64 9.40 -8.37
C ALA A 65 10.55 10.43 -8.00
N ARG A 66 9.26 10.03 -8.01
CA ARG A 66 8.16 10.89 -7.55
C ARG A 66 8.25 11.27 -6.07
N ALA A 67 8.78 10.38 -5.24
CA ALA A 67 8.98 10.64 -3.82
C ALA A 67 10.25 11.47 -3.54
N GLY A 68 11.12 11.66 -4.54
CA GLY A 68 12.41 12.34 -4.35
C GLY A 68 13.40 11.54 -3.50
N ILE A 69 13.25 10.21 -3.47
CA ILE A 69 14.07 9.30 -2.65
C ILE A 69 14.95 8.48 -3.58
N ASP A 70 16.22 8.30 -3.20
CA ASP A 70 17.12 7.40 -3.90
C ASP A 70 16.64 5.95 -3.85
N ARG A 71 16.96 5.19 -4.89
CA ARG A 71 16.71 3.74 -4.96
C ARG A 71 18.04 2.98 -5.01
N PRO A 72 18.72 2.79 -3.85
CA PRO A 72 19.94 2.00 -3.78
C PRO A 72 19.77 0.61 -4.37
N PHE A 73 20.84 0.08 -4.97
CA PHE A 73 20.82 -1.26 -5.55
C PHE A 73 20.52 -2.34 -4.50
N SER A 74 20.99 -2.15 -3.26
CA SER A 74 20.77 -3.07 -2.12
C SER A 74 19.29 -3.30 -1.77
N LEU A 75 18.39 -2.36 -2.11
CA LEU A 75 16.97 -2.56 -1.90
C LEU A 75 16.39 -3.69 -2.76
N GLN A 76 17.06 -4.07 -3.85
CA GLN A 76 16.62 -5.16 -4.72
C GLN A 76 16.78 -6.54 -4.08
N ASP A 77 17.63 -6.66 -3.06
CA ASP A 77 17.85 -7.91 -2.35
C ASP A 77 16.77 -8.17 -1.28
N LEU A 78 15.88 -7.19 -1.05
CA LEU A 78 14.76 -7.31 -0.11
C LEU A 78 13.77 -8.38 -0.58
N LYS A 79 13.43 -9.28 0.35
CA LYS A 79 12.41 -10.30 0.18
C LYS A 79 11.22 -9.93 1.04
N PHE A 80 10.03 -10.02 0.47
CA PHE A 80 8.79 -9.70 1.15
C PHE A 80 7.96 -10.97 1.35
N LYS A 81 7.36 -11.11 2.52
CA LYS A 81 6.44 -12.19 2.85
C LYS A 81 5.28 -11.64 3.67
N THR A 82 4.06 -12.04 3.34
CA THR A 82 2.88 -11.77 4.15
C THR A 82 2.73 -12.87 5.21
N ILE A 83 2.44 -12.47 6.45
CA ILE A 83 2.20 -13.39 7.56
C ILE A 83 0.89 -13.02 8.25
N LEU A 84 0.06 -14.03 8.52
CA LEU A 84 -1.13 -13.89 9.36
C LEU A 84 -0.69 -14.05 10.81
N LYS A 85 -0.73 -12.97 11.58
CA LYS A 85 -0.47 -12.97 13.03
C LYS A 85 -1.84 -13.00 13.71
N GLY A 86 -2.21 -14.17 14.24
CA GLY A 86 -3.46 -14.42 14.96
C GLY A 86 -3.50 -13.80 16.34
#